data_AF-A0A952KHS9-F1
#
_entry.id   AF-A0A952KHS9-F1
#
_cell.length_a   1.000
_cell.length_b   1.000
_cell.length_c   1.000
_cell.angle_alpha   90.00
_cell.angle_beta   90.00
_cell.angle_gamma   90.00
#
_symmetry.space_group_name_H-M   'P 1'
#
loop_
_entity.id
_entity.type
_entity.pdbx_description
1 polymer ?
#
loop_
_entity_poly.entity_id
_entity_poly.type
_entity_poly.pdbx_seq_one_letter_code
_entity_poly.pdbx_strand_id
1 'polypeptide(L)'
;MSLIIVAALAVALQTAPTVHRYEALTLSPDGSRISTFEVANGGTRAVVTIRNADGAVIATSDPCNTCRYGDAAWSPDGKVLAVVASDGNAGTNSLYVVEGATVRLLASVKGTLDAVRWSPDGKAVAVLAVENAHKLVGATQAGAKQVGEIGTADVTDEQRIAIVPAAGGALKMVSPGDTWVYEYDWTPDGQGFVATAAKGDGDNNWWTAKLESFALAGQERVIAAPKMQMNYPRMSPDGKSVYIVGGLMSDFPVSGGDVFAVPFSGGEPVNLTPDYKGTFTSLVSTKGGLLASLVTGGEVGLARVDAKGVTPLSHAEISMAAADARFAADSAGKTMAAVVESFDAAPHIVRGPLSAPVAVTHDNDAIAPQYVAKSVTWTNEGFTVQGWLMGPKTEAGKTYPMVTVVHGGPSAAITARFTTSGSAVDLVKAGYFVFQPNPRGSYGQGEAFVLSNRRDFGGGDLRDILAGIDAVEKIAPVDDKRLGIMGHSYGGLMTMWTVTHSQRFKAAVSGAGIA
;
A
#
# COMPACT_ATOMS: atom_id res chain seq x y z
N MET A 1 -38.97 -12.82 -36.74
CA MET A 1 -37.68 -12.14 -36.46
C MET A 1 -38.01 -10.75 -35.95
N SER A 2 -38.07 -10.59 -34.62
CA SER A 2 -38.27 -9.28 -34.00
C SER A 2 -36.92 -8.77 -33.53
N LEU A 3 -36.47 -7.68 -34.14
CA LEU A 3 -35.22 -6.98 -33.81
C LEU A 3 -35.40 -6.33 -32.42
N ILE A 4 -34.66 -6.81 -31.42
CA ILE A 4 -34.52 -6.11 -30.14
C ILE A 4 -33.54 -4.97 -30.39
N ILE A 5 -34.07 -3.75 -30.44
CA ILE A 5 -33.27 -2.52 -30.41
C ILE A 5 -32.70 -2.40 -29.00
N VAL A 6 -31.41 -2.69 -28.86
CA VAL A 6 -30.64 -2.31 -27.68
C VAL A 6 -30.49 -0.80 -27.73
N ALA A 7 -31.32 -0.09 -26.96
CA ALA A 7 -31.10 1.32 -26.70
C ALA A 7 -29.81 1.45 -25.89
N ALA A 8 -28.72 1.82 -26.58
CA ALA A 8 -27.50 2.26 -25.92
C ALA A 8 -27.85 3.53 -25.13
N LEU A 9 -27.94 3.41 -23.81
CA LEU A 9 -27.88 4.56 -22.91
C LEU A 9 -26.49 5.17 -23.08
N ALA A 10 -26.38 6.17 -23.95
CA ALA A 10 -25.24 7.07 -23.97
C ALA A 10 -25.29 7.88 -22.68
N VAL A 11 -24.69 7.36 -21.61
CA VAL A 11 -24.31 8.19 -20.47
C VAL A 11 -23.24 9.13 -21.01
N ALA A 12 -23.57 10.42 -21.09
CA ALA A 12 -22.55 11.43 -21.33
C ALA A 12 -21.52 11.31 -20.20
N LEU A 13 -20.36 10.75 -20.50
CA LEU A 13 -19.20 10.78 -19.61
C LEU A 13 -18.84 12.25 -19.40
N GLN A 14 -19.38 12.86 -18.34
CA GLN A 14 -18.82 14.10 -17.83
C GLN A 14 -17.34 13.84 -17.57
N THR A 15 -16.47 14.70 -18.10
CA THR A 15 -15.04 14.64 -17.82
C THR A 15 -14.85 14.67 -16.31
N ALA A 16 -14.26 13.61 -15.75
CA ALA A 16 -14.00 13.51 -14.33
C ALA A 16 -13.24 14.77 -13.85
N PRO A 17 -13.58 15.32 -12.67
CA PRO A 17 -12.85 16.46 -12.17
C PRO A 17 -11.38 16.10 -12.00
N THR A 18 -10.56 17.06 -12.35
CA THR A 18 -9.12 16.91 -12.34
C THR A 18 -8.60 17.03 -10.92
N VAL A 19 -7.88 16.01 -10.43
CA VAL A 19 -7.36 15.94 -9.06
C VAL A 19 -5.86 16.23 -9.05
N HIS A 20 -5.40 17.11 -8.16
CA HIS A 20 -3.99 17.26 -7.85
C HIS A 20 -3.52 16.03 -7.06
N ARG A 21 -2.51 15.33 -7.56
CA ARG A 21 -2.02 14.09 -6.94
C ARG A 21 -0.74 14.34 -6.17
N TYR A 22 -0.65 13.74 -4.98
CA TYR A 22 0.54 13.72 -4.14
C TYR A 22 1.00 12.26 -4.02
N GLU A 23 2.21 11.98 -4.47
CA GLU A 23 2.80 10.65 -4.45
C GLU A 23 4.09 10.66 -3.60
N ALA A 24 4.49 9.49 -3.09
CA ALA A 24 5.73 9.28 -2.33
C ALA A 24 6.03 10.37 -1.27
N LEU A 25 5.05 10.68 -0.42
CA LEU A 25 5.25 11.67 0.64
C LEU A 25 6.36 11.23 1.61
N THR A 26 7.28 12.15 1.92
CA THR A 26 8.28 11.99 2.99
C THR A 26 8.29 13.19 3.93
N LEU A 27 8.78 12.99 5.15
CA LEU A 27 8.95 14.03 6.16
C LEU A 27 10.43 14.10 6.56
N SER A 28 10.99 15.30 6.67
CA SER A 28 12.37 15.49 7.12
C SER A 28 12.57 15.00 8.57
N PRO A 29 13.79 14.60 8.98
CA PRO A 29 14.03 14.06 10.31
C PRO A 29 13.67 14.97 11.49
N ASP A 30 13.62 16.28 11.27
CA ASP A 30 13.20 17.33 12.22
C ASP A 30 11.72 17.71 12.10
N GLY A 31 10.99 17.13 11.13
CA GLY A 31 9.58 17.41 10.88
C GLY A 31 9.29 18.75 10.21
N SER A 32 10.30 19.50 9.75
CA SER A 32 10.14 20.86 9.23
C SER A 32 9.81 20.95 7.73
N ARG A 33 10.10 19.89 6.96
CA ARG A 33 9.91 19.85 5.51
C ARG A 33 9.20 18.58 5.07
N ILE A 34 8.31 18.73 4.09
CA ILE A 34 7.61 17.64 3.41
C ILE A 34 8.14 17.57 1.99
N SER A 35 8.41 16.37 1.47
CA SER A 35 8.59 16.18 0.03
C SER A 35 7.50 15.30 -0.54
N THR A 36 7.14 15.55 -1.79
CA THR A 36 6.12 14.80 -2.56
C THR A 36 6.52 14.79 -4.04
N PHE A 37 6.05 13.79 -4.77
CA PHE A 37 5.99 13.83 -6.23
C PHE A 37 4.59 14.29 -6.62
N GLU A 38 4.50 15.47 -7.22
CA GLU A 38 3.21 16.13 -7.43
C GLU A 38 2.84 16.21 -8.90
N VAL A 39 1.62 15.78 -9.19
CA VAL A 39 1.00 15.94 -10.51
C VAL A 39 -0.11 16.97 -10.40
N ALA A 40 0.19 18.18 -10.87
CA ALA A 40 -0.77 19.27 -10.85
C ALA A 40 -1.85 19.09 -11.93
N ASN A 41 -3.11 19.35 -11.55
CA ASN A 41 -4.23 19.64 -12.44
C ASN A 41 -4.28 18.81 -13.74
N GLY A 42 -4.18 17.47 -13.63
CA GLY A 42 -4.43 16.57 -14.76
C GLY A 42 -3.28 16.48 -15.74
N GLY A 43 -2.12 17.01 -15.33
CA GLY A 43 -0.85 16.64 -15.93
C GLY A 43 -0.66 15.13 -15.88
N THR A 44 0.21 14.63 -16.75
CA THR A 44 0.55 13.21 -16.81
C THR A 44 1.83 12.88 -16.05
N ARG A 45 2.53 13.90 -15.56
CA ARG A 45 3.90 13.80 -15.07
C ARG A 45 4.06 14.51 -13.73
N ALA A 46 4.75 13.85 -12.81
CA ALA A 46 5.04 14.41 -11.50
C ALA A 46 6.30 15.29 -11.54
N VAL A 47 6.39 16.24 -10.61
CA VAL A 47 7.61 16.98 -10.27
C VAL A 47 7.93 16.78 -8.80
N VAL A 48 9.20 16.89 -8.42
CA VAL A 48 9.61 16.81 -7.01
C VAL A 48 9.30 18.15 -6.36
N THR A 49 8.40 18.14 -5.37
CA THR A 49 7.97 19.33 -4.63
C THR A 49 8.44 19.21 -3.18
N ILE A 50 9.03 20.29 -2.67
CA ILE A 50 9.40 20.43 -1.25
C ILE A 50 8.57 21.55 -0.65
N ARG A 51 7.90 21.25 0.46
CA ARG A 51 7.04 22.16 1.23
C ARG A 51 7.61 22.39 2.62
N ASN A 52 7.31 23.55 3.20
CA ASN A 52 7.57 23.80 4.62
C ASN A 52 6.49 23.15 5.51
N ALA A 53 6.62 23.34 6.82
CA ALA A 53 5.71 22.82 7.84
C ALA A 53 4.24 23.26 7.68
N ASP A 54 3.99 24.42 7.06
CA ASP A 54 2.65 24.97 6.84
C ASP A 54 2.09 24.58 5.45
N GLY A 55 2.81 23.72 4.72
CA GLY A 55 2.41 23.22 3.41
C GLY A 55 2.71 24.14 2.23
N ALA A 56 3.33 25.30 2.46
CA ALA A 56 3.75 26.20 1.39
C ALA A 56 4.90 25.59 0.59
N VAL A 57 4.81 25.62 -0.74
CA VAL A 57 5.87 25.17 -1.65
C VAL A 57 7.08 26.10 -1.51
N ILE A 58 8.24 25.53 -1.16
CA ILE A 58 9.50 26.27 -1.01
C ILE A 58 10.53 25.92 -2.10
N ALA A 59 10.39 24.76 -2.75
CA ALA A 59 11.17 24.39 -3.91
C ALA A 59 10.42 23.39 -4.79
N THR A 60 10.67 23.47 -6.09
CA THR A 60 10.29 22.45 -7.06
C THR A 60 11.49 22.11 -7.92
N SER A 61 11.60 20.85 -8.30
CA SER A 61 12.65 20.39 -9.20
C SER A 61 12.13 19.27 -10.10
N ASP A 62 12.78 19.16 -11.26
CA ASP A 62 12.48 18.12 -12.23
C ASP A 62 13.79 17.46 -12.70
N PRO A 63 14.36 16.55 -11.88
CA PRO A 63 15.64 15.91 -12.17
C PRO A 63 15.73 15.22 -13.54
N CYS A 64 14.62 14.72 -14.05
CA CYS A 64 14.55 14.01 -15.31
C CYS A 64 13.15 14.19 -15.94
N ASN A 65 13.07 15.01 -16.99
CA ASN A 65 11.79 15.37 -17.62
C ASN A 65 11.12 14.23 -18.42
N THR A 66 11.83 13.13 -18.68
CA THR A 66 11.30 11.90 -19.30
C THR A 66 10.98 10.81 -18.28
N CYS A 67 11.40 10.98 -17.02
CA CYS A 67 11.31 9.93 -16.02
C CYS A 67 9.99 9.97 -15.25
N ARG A 68 9.66 8.81 -14.66
CA ARG A 68 8.74 8.69 -13.53
C ARG A 68 9.54 8.66 -12.23
N TYR A 69 9.06 9.31 -11.20
CA TYR A 69 9.67 9.25 -9.87
C TYR A 69 9.07 8.10 -9.06
N GLY A 70 9.92 7.30 -8.41
CA GLY A 70 9.53 6.06 -7.73
C GLY A 70 9.51 6.21 -6.21
N ASP A 71 10.64 6.59 -5.64
CA ASP A 71 10.83 6.66 -4.19
C ASP A 71 11.76 7.82 -3.79
N ALA A 72 11.67 8.27 -2.53
CA ALA A 72 12.49 9.34 -1.98
C ALA A 72 12.81 9.16 -0.49
N ALA A 73 13.95 9.71 -0.06
CA ALA A 73 14.33 9.75 1.35
C ALA A 73 15.19 10.97 1.70
N TRP A 74 14.92 11.59 2.85
CA TRP A 74 15.74 12.68 3.39
C TRP A 74 17.05 12.16 4.00
N SER A 75 18.11 12.93 3.83
CA SER A 75 19.35 12.77 4.59
C SER A 75 19.09 12.93 6.10
N PRO A 76 19.90 12.33 6.98
CA PRO A 76 19.69 12.40 8.43
C PRO A 76 19.71 13.83 9.01
N ASP A 77 20.41 14.76 8.33
CA ASP A 77 20.42 16.19 8.67
C ASP A 77 19.25 16.98 8.04
N GLY A 78 18.42 16.31 7.24
CA GLY A 78 17.24 16.84 6.58
C GLY A 78 17.51 17.79 5.42
N LYS A 79 18.76 18.00 4.99
CA LYS A 79 19.11 19.02 3.98
C LYS A 79 18.94 18.54 2.55
N VAL A 80 19.16 17.26 2.30
CA VAL A 80 19.24 16.69 0.97
C VAL A 80 18.19 15.59 0.82
N LEU A 81 17.48 15.57 -0.29
CA LEU A 81 16.53 14.53 -0.64
C LEU A 81 17.14 13.61 -1.70
N ALA A 82 17.24 12.31 -1.42
CA ALA A 82 17.54 11.31 -2.45
C ALA A 82 16.24 10.95 -3.19
N VAL A 83 16.31 10.82 -4.51
CA VAL A 83 15.15 10.56 -5.38
C VAL A 83 15.51 9.49 -6.42
N VAL A 84 14.70 8.45 -6.50
CA VAL A 84 14.77 7.45 -7.57
C VAL A 84 13.90 7.88 -8.74
N ALA A 85 14.47 7.86 -9.94
CA ALA A 85 13.76 8.17 -11.18
C ALA A 85 13.99 7.07 -12.24
N SER A 86 12.92 6.68 -12.92
CA SER A 86 12.90 5.63 -13.94
C SER A 86 12.61 6.22 -15.32
N ASP A 87 13.51 6.03 -16.27
CA ASP A 87 13.25 6.27 -17.70
C ASP A 87 12.88 4.94 -18.37
N GLY A 88 11.58 4.72 -18.55
CA GLY A 88 11.06 3.50 -19.15
C GLY A 88 11.45 3.30 -20.62
N ASN A 89 11.71 4.38 -21.37
CA ASN A 89 12.13 4.28 -22.77
C ASN A 89 13.61 3.90 -22.87
N ALA A 90 14.43 4.42 -21.96
CA ALA A 90 15.86 4.11 -21.89
C ALA A 90 16.17 2.83 -21.09
N GLY A 91 15.19 2.25 -20.39
CA GLY A 91 15.40 1.11 -19.49
C GLY A 91 16.39 1.40 -18.37
N THR A 92 16.48 2.67 -17.96
CA THR A 92 17.50 3.16 -17.02
C THR A 92 16.83 3.73 -15.78
N ASN A 93 17.38 3.39 -14.61
CA ASN A 93 16.99 3.97 -13.34
C ASN A 93 18.15 4.77 -12.75
N SER A 94 17.84 5.95 -12.23
CA SER A 94 18.82 6.92 -11.76
C SER A 94 18.50 7.35 -10.33
N LEU A 95 19.55 7.46 -9.53
CA LEU A 95 19.50 8.02 -8.19
C LEU A 95 19.99 9.46 -8.24
N TYR A 96 19.13 10.40 -7.89
CA TYR A 96 19.44 11.81 -7.78
C TYR A 96 19.51 12.24 -6.32
N VAL A 97 20.22 13.33 -6.06
CA VAL A 97 20.08 14.12 -4.84
C VAL A 97 19.62 15.52 -5.17
N VAL A 98 18.68 16.02 -4.38
CA VAL A 98 18.02 17.32 -4.52
C VAL A 98 18.27 18.13 -3.25
N GLU A 99 18.84 19.32 -3.40
CA GLU A 99 19.04 20.31 -2.33
C GLU A 99 18.41 21.64 -2.78
N GLY A 100 17.19 21.90 -2.33
CA GLY A 100 16.39 23.02 -2.84
C GLY A 100 16.12 22.85 -4.33
N ALA A 101 16.65 23.75 -5.17
CA ALA A 101 16.54 23.68 -6.63
C ALA A 101 17.75 22.99 -7.29
N THR A 102 18.81 22.69 -6.53
CA THR A 102 20.01 22.04 -7.06
C THR A 102 19.79 20.53 -7.15
N VAL A 103 20.01 19.98 -8.34
CA VAL A 103 19.91 18.54 -8.61
C VAL A 103 21.27 18.01 -9.03
N ARG A 104 21.66 16.87 -8.47
CA ARG A 104 22.86 16.13 -8.87
C ARG A 104 22.56 14.65 -9.05
N LEU A 105 22.99 14.09 -10.17
CA LEU A 105 22.97 12.65 -10.40
C LEU A 105 24.04 11.97 -9.53
N LEU A 106 23.66 10.94 -8.76
CA LEU A 106 24.59 10.12 -7.98
C LEU A 106 25.01 8.86 -8.73
N ALA A 107 24.04 8.13 -9.30
CA ALA A 107 24.27 6.88 -10.00
C ALA A 107 23.15 6.62 -11.02
N SER A 108 23.46 5.83 -12.03
CA SER A 108 22.48 5.30 -12.98
C SER A 108 22.79 3.83 -13.25
N VAL A 109 21.75 3.01 -13.33
CA VAL A 109 21.85 1.59 -13.70
C VAL A 109 20.88 1.30 -14.84
N LYS A 110 21.28 0.39 -15.73
CA LYS A 110 20.30 -0.31 -16.57
C LYS A 110 19.64 -1.36 -15.69
N GLY A 111 18.31 -1.39 -15.62
CA GLY A 111 17.57 -2.22 -14.66
C GLY A 111 16.77 -1.37 -13.68
N THR A 112 16.56 -1.81 -12.45
CA THR A 112 15.66 -1.15 -11.47
C THR A 112 16.40 -0.60 -10.26
N LEU A 113 15.87 0.48 -9.67
CA LEU A 113 16.22 0.99 -8.35
C LEU A 113 14.93 1.23 -7.56
N ASP A 114 14.93 0.95 -6.27
CA ASP A 114 13.79 1.20 -5.37
C ASP A 114 14.23 1.30 -3.89
N ALA A 115 13.29 1.57 -2.98
CA ALA A 115 13.46 1.54 -1.53
C ALA A 115 14.69 2.31 -1.05
N VAL A 116 14.73 3.61 -1.32
CA VAL A 116 15.88 4.47 -1.04
C VAL A 116 15.99 4.79 0.45
N ARG A 117 17.19 4.64 1.03
CA ARG A 117 17.46 5.00 2.43
C ARG A 117 18.85 5.59 2.61
N TRP A 118 18.96 6.70 3.32
CA TRP A 118 20.27 7.20 3.74
C TRP A 118 20.89 6.35 4.83
N SER A 119 22.22 6.20 4.81
CA SER A 119 22.96 5.67 5.95
C SER A 119 22.74 6.56 7.18
N PRO A 120 22.76 6.02 8.41
CA PRO A 120 22.55 6.81 9.62
C PRO A 120 23.52 7.99 9.78
N ASP A 121 24.72 7.90 9.22
CA ASP A 121 25.74 8.96 9.25
C ASP A 121 25.65 9.93 8.04
N GLY A 122 24.72 9.70 7.11
CA GLY A 122 24.49 10.53 5.93
C GLY A 122 25.56 10.45 4.85
N LYS A 123 26.54 9.55 4.95
CA LYS A 123 27.65 9.45 3.99
C LYS A 123 27.34 8.61 2.76
N ALA A 124 26.25 7.84 2.79
CA ALA A 124 25.87 7.00 1.67
C ALA A 124 24.35 6.87 1.55
N VAL A 125 23.91 6.44 0.38
CA VAL A 125 22.51 6.12 0.09
C VAL A 125 22.44 4.65 -0.30
N ALA A 126 21.61 3.88 0.39
CA ALA A 126 21.23 2.54 0.04
C ALA A 126 19.99 2.53 -0.85
N VAL A 127 19.91 1.53 -1.72
CA VAL A 127 18.79 1.25 -2.63
C VAL A 127 18.67 -0.26 -2.82
N LEU A 128 17.47 -0.75 -3.11
CA LEU A 128 17.30 -2.03 -3.78
C LEU A 128 17.61 -1.84 -5.26
N ALA A 129 18.45 -2.71 -5.82
CA ALA A 129 18.90 -2.61 -7.20
C ALA A 129 18.85 -3.97 -7.89
N VAL A 130 18.33 -3.98 -9.11
CA VAL A 130 18.48 -5.09 -10.07
C VAL A 130 19.25 -4.54 -11.26
N GLU A 131 20.53 -4.91 -11.40
CA GLU A 131 21.32 -4.52 -12.57
C GLU A 131 21.01 -5.43 -13.76
N ASN A 132 20.84 -4.81 -14.93
CA ASN A 132 20.47 -5.47 -16.18
C ASN A 132 19.19 -6.31 -16.10
N ALA A 133 18.20 -5.81 -15.34
CA ALA A 133 16.93 -6.50 -15.12
C ALA A 133 16.28 -6.98 -16.44
N HIS A 134 15.88 -8.25 -16.47
CA HIS A 134 15.16 -8.87 -17.58
C HIS A 134 13.65 -8.75 -17.44
N LYS A 135 13.18 -8.36 -16.24
CA LYS A 135 11.79 -8.11 -15.89
C LYS A 135 11.71 -6.98 -14.85
N LEU A 136 10.62 -6.21 -14.86
CA LEU A 136 10.32 -5.34 -13.72
C LEU A 136 9.92 -6.17 -12.51
N VAL A 137 10.20 -5.68 -11.31
CA VAL A 137 9.89 -6.36 -10.05
C VAL A 137 8.36 -6.55 -9.89
N GLY A 138 7.93 -7.78 -9.65
CA GLY A 138 6.55 -8.12 -9.34
C GLY A 138 5.96 -9.24 -10.21
N ALA A 139 5.13 -10.07 -9.59
CA ALA A 139 4.53 -11.26 -10.20
C ALA A 139 3.79 -10.97 -11.53
N THR A 140 3.13 -9.80 -11.65
CA THR A 140 2.34 -9.44 -12.85
C THR A 140 3.10 -8.63 -13.89
N GLN A 141 4.38 -8.31 -13.67
CA GLN A 141 5.13 -7.53 -14.63
C GLN A 141 5.47 -8.35 -15.88
N ALA A 142 5.47 -7.71 -17.04
CA ALA A 142 5.96 -8.34 -18.26
C ALA A 142 7.48 -8.49 -18.16
N GLY A 143 7.98 -9.69 -18.47
CA GLY A 143 9.41 -9.99 -18.51
C GLY A 143 9.84 -10.57 -19.84
N ALA A 144 11.14 -10.82 -19.96
CA ALA A 144 11.67 -11.64 -21.04
C ALA A 144 10.92 -12.97 -21.12
N LYS A 145 10.61 -13.40 -22.34
CA LYS A 145 9.94 -14.68 -22.58
C LYS A 145 10.83 -15.81 -22.04
N GLN A 146 10.29 -16.59 -21.10
CA GLN A 146 10.94 -17.82 -20.67
C GLN A 146 10.89 -18.83 -21.83
N VAL A 147 12.04 -19.35 -22.24
CA VAL A 147 12.19 -20.37 -23.28
C VAL A 147 12.99 -21.51 -22.67
N GLY A 148 12.52 -22.76 -22.82
CA GLY A 148 13.13 -23.92 -22.18
C GLY A 148 12.30 -24.42 -20.99
N GLU A 149 12.95 -25.11 -20.06
CA GLU A 149 12.33 -25.60 -18.83
C GLU A 149 12.18 -24.45 -17.82
N ILE A 150 10.99 -24.32 -17.22
CA ILE A 150 10.71 -23.25 -16.25
C ILE A 150 11.60 -23.46 -15.03
N GLY A 151 12.33 -22.42 -14.62
CA GLY A 151 13.27 -22.50 -13.50
C GLY A 151 14.67 -22.98 -13.88
N THR A 152 14.94 -23.26 -15.17
CA THR A 152 16.30 -23.56 -15.68
C THR A 152 16.90 -22.40 -16.46
N ALA A 153 16.35 -21.19 -16.34
CA ALA A 153 16.91 -20.02 -17.01
C ALA A 153 18.31 -19.74 -16.44
N ASP A 154 19.28 -19.55 -17.33
CA ASP A 154 20.68 -19.26 -16.96
C ASP A 154 20.87 -17.89 -16.27
N VAL A 155 19.81 -17.07 -16.18
CA VAL A 155 19.84 -15.74 -15.59
C VAL A 155 18.60 -15.53 -14.72
N THR A 156 18.82 -15.42 -13.40
CA THR A 156 17.83 -14.96 -12.43
C THR A 156 18.13 -13.50 -12.11
N ASP A 157 17.13 -12.63 -12.26
CA ASP A 157 17.24 -11.26 -11.74
C ASP A 157 17.46 -11.34 -10.22
N GLU A 158 18.42 -10.58 -9.71
CA GLU A 158 18.72 -10.50 -8.28
C GLU A 158 18.42 -9.08 -7.81
N GLN A 159 17.47 -8.91 -6.90
CA GLN A 159 17.24 -7.64 -6.23
C GLN A 159 18.09 -7.54 -4.97
N ARG A 160 19.16 -6.76 -5.03
CA ARG A 160 20.16 -6.67 -3.96
C ARG A 160 20.20 -5.30 -3.33
N ILE A 161 20.67 -5.25 -2.09
CA ILE A 161 20.99 -3.97 -1.45
C ILE A 161 22.27 -3.46 -2.09
N ALA A 162 22.22 -2.25 -2.63
CA ALA A 162 23.37 -1.52 -3.13
C ALA A 162 23.56 -0.21 -2.38
N ILE A 163 24.80 0.28 -2.32
CA ILE A 163 25.16 1.55 -1.71
C ILE A 163 25.86 2.44 -2.71
N VAL A 164 25.52 3.73 -2.71
CA VAL A 164 26.18 4.80 -3.44
C VAL A 164 26.72 5.83 -2.44
N PRO A 165 28.00 6.23 -2.48
CA PRO A 165 28.51 7.31 -1.65
C PRO A 165 27.77 8.63 -1.92
N ALA A 166 27.42 9.38 -0.87
CA ALA A 166 26.69 10.65 -1.00
C ALA A 166 27.48 11.70 -1.80
N ALA A 167 28.81 11.64 -1.74
CA ALA A 167 29.71 12.48 -2.55
C ALA A 167 29.71 12.12 -4.06
N GLY A 168 29.03 11.04 -4.46
CA GLY A 168 29.11 10.45 -5.78
C GLY A 168 30.14 9.31 -5.84
N GLY A 169 29.95 8.38 -6.77
CA GLY A 169 30.81 7.21 -6.92
C GLY A 169 30.07 6.05 -7.59
N ALA A 170 30.75 4.90 -7.68
CA ALA A 170 30.14 3.69 -8.20
C ALA A 170 29.08 3.14 -7.22
N LEU A 171 27.98 2.66 -7.77
CA LEU A 171 27.04 1.82 -7.05
C LEU A 171 27.72 0.49 -6.70
N LYS A 172 27.63 0.07 -5.44
CA LYS A 172 28.24 -1.16 -4.95
C LYS A 172 27.18 -2.05 -4.31
N MET A 173 27.00 -3.24 -4.87
CA MET A 173 26.19 -4.29 -4.24
C MET A 173 26.83 -4.75 -2.93
N VAL A 174 26.03 -4.85 -1.86
CA VAL A 174 26.50 -5.18 -0.51
C VAL A 174 25.78 -6.36 0.14
N SER A 175 24.55 -6.67 -0.28
CA SER A 175 23.97 -7.98 0.07
C SER A 175 24.63 -9.09 -0.78
N PRO A 176 24.61 -10.36 -0.35
CA PRO A 176 25.19 -11.47 -1.11
C PRO A 176 24.59 -11.61 -2.52
N GLY A 177 25.33 -12.25 -3.43
CA GLY A 177 24.78 -12.69 -4.72
C GLY A 177 23.71 -13.76 -4.53
N ASP A 178 22.96 -14.06 -5.59
CA ASP A 178 21.82 -14.99 -5.59
C ASP A 178 20.77 -14.66 -4.51
N THR A 179 20.62 -13.37 -4.18
CA THR A 179 19.72 -12.91 -3.12
C THR A 179 18.71 -11.94 -3.69
N TRP A 180 17.44 -12.20 -3.38
CA TRP A 180 16.36 -11.27 -3.57
C TRP A 180 15.94 -10.68 -2.22
N VAL A 181 16.23 -9.40 -2.05
CA VAL A 181 15.84 -8.59 -0.90
C VAL A 181 14.55 -7.86 -1.24
N TYR A 182 13.48 -8.13 -0.50
CA TYR A 182 12.18 -7.49 -0.71
C TYR A 182 12.12 -6.13 -0.03
N GLU A 183 12.53 -6.07 1.23
CA GLU A 183 12.53 -4.88 2.05
C GLU A 183 13.74 -4.91 2.99
N TYR A 184 14.22 -3.74 3.40
CA TYR A 184 15.35 -3.64 4.31
C TYR A 184 15.29 -2.38 5.17
N ASP A 185 16.06 -2.40 6.26
CA ASP A 185 16.35 -1.25 7.10
C ASP A 185 17.80 -1.27 7.59
N TRP A 186 18.36 -0.10 7.87
CA TRP A 186 19.73 0.04 8.34
C TRP A 186 19.86 -0.42 9.80
N THR A 187 21.00 -1.01 10.16
CA THR A 187 21.41 -1.05 11.57
C THR A 187 21.71 0.37 12.06
N PRO A 188 21.50 0.72 13.34
CA PRO A 188 21.61 2.12 13.79
C PRO A 188 23.04 2.64 13.75
N ASP A 189 24.02 1.74 13.77
CA ASP A 189 25.45 2.02 13.63
C ASP A 189 25.92 2.16 12.17
N GLY A 190 25.03 1.93 11.21
CA GLY A 190 25.33 1.98 9.78
C GLY A 190 26.29 0.89 9.29
N GLN A 191 26.52 -0.17 10.06
CA GLN A 191 27.45 -1.27 9.70
C GLN A 191 26.78 -2.42 8.95
N GLY A 192 25.47 -2.37 8.73
CA GLY A 192 24.74 -3.37 7.98
C GLY A 192 23.26 -3.10 7.89
N PHE A 193 22.52 -4.17 7.62
CA PHE A 193 21.09 -4.15 7.34
C PHE A 193 20.37 -5.30 8.03
N VAL A 194 19.08 -5.11 8.24
CA VAL A 194 18.11 -6.18 8.39
C VAL A 194 17.19 -6.18 7.18
N ALA A 195 16.74 -7.35 6.77
CA ALA A 195 16.01 -7.49 5.52
C ALA A 195 15.06 -8.70 5.54
N THR A 196 13.97 -8.58 4.79
CA THR A 196 13.23 -9.75 4.31
C THR A 196 13.85 -10.18 2.99
N ALA A 197 14.34 -11.43 2.94
CA ALA A 197 15.07 -11.91 1.78
C ALA A 197 14.88 -13.40 1.52
N ALA A 198 15.06 -13.81 0.26
CA ALA A 198 15.11 -15.20 -0.17
C ALA A 198 16.24 -15.37 -1.20
N LYS A 199 16.71 -16.61 -1.38
CA LYS A 199 17.66 -16.95 -2.46
C LYS A 199 16.91 -17.26 -3.75
N GLY A 200 17.54 -17.08 -4.90
CA GLY A 200 16.95 -17.34 -6.22
C GLY A 200 15.89 -16.33 -6.66
N ASP A 201 14.99 -16.76 -7.55
CA ASP A 201 13.94 -15.92 -8.17
C ASP A 201 12.94 -15.40 -7.13
N GLY A 202 13.04 -14.10 -6.82
CA GLY A 202 12.26 -13.51 -5.74
C GLY A 202 10.77 -13.38 -6.00
N ASP A 203 10.32 -13.27 -7.25
CA ASP A 203 8.88 -13.24 -7.52
C ASP A 203 8.21 -14.57 -7.11
N ASN A 204 8.99 -15.65 -7.11
CA ASN A 204 8.56 -16.99 -6.73
C ASN A 204 8.93 -17.38 -5.29
N ASN A 205 9.65 -16.56 -4.54
CA ASN A 205 10.22 -16.99 -3.26
C ASN A 205 9.75 -16.17 -2.06
N TRP A 206 8.87 -15.17 -2.25
CA TRP A 206 8.45 -14.26 -1.18
C TRP A 206 7.80 -15.00 0.01
N TRP A 207 7.00 -16.04 -0.26
CA TRP A 207 6.39 -16.87 0.79
C TRP A 207 7.36 -17.76 1.56
N THR A 208 8.62 -17.85 1.12
CA THR A 208 9.71 -18.53 1.82
C THR A 208 10.76 -17.56 2.36
N ALA A 209 10.55 -16.25 2.19
CA ALA A 209 11.47 -15.23 2.65
C ALA A 209 11.68 -15.32 4.17
N LYS A 210 12.91 -15.05 4.58
CA LYS A 210 13.32 -15.06 5.98
C LYS A 210 13.71 -13.65 6.40
N LEU A 211 13.75 -13.45 7.71
CA LEU A 211 14.35 -12.26 8.29
C LEU A 211 15.86 -12.48 8.43
N GLU A 212 16.65 -11.68 7.73
CA GLU A 212 18.09 -11.83 7.63
C GLU A 212 18.82 -10.54 8.04
N SER A 213 20.10 -10.68 8.39
CA SER A 213 21.04 -9.57 8.54
C SER A 213 22.18 -9.67 7.55
N PHE A 214 22.57 -8.53 6.98
CA PHE A 214 23.71 -8.38 6.10
C PHE A 214 24.67 -7.33 6.66
N ALA A 215 25.89 -7.71 7.01
CA ALA A 215 26.94 -6.76 7.39
C ALA A 215 27.64 -6.20 6.15
N LEU A 216 28.08 -4.94 6.18
CA LEU A 216 28.89 -4.36 5.09
C LEU A 216 30.23 -5.08 4.87
N ALA A 217 30.71 -5.79 5.89
CA ALA A 217 31.87 -6.67 5.82
C ALA A 217 31.59 -8.00 5.08
N GLY A 218 30.35 -8.24 4.63
CA GLY A 218 29.95 -9.41 3.85
C GLY A 218 29.40 -10.60 4.66
N GLN A 219 29.22 -10.44 5.99
CA GLN A 219 28.61 -11.49 6.81
C GLN A 219 27.10 -11.51 6.64
N GLU A 220 26.54 -12.69 6.43
CA GLU A 220 25.10 -12.95 6.31
C GLU A 220 24.65 -13.86 7.47
N ARG A 221 23.45 -13.60 7.99
CA ARG A 221 22.83 -14.48 9.01
C ARG A 221 21.32 -14.40 8.96
N VAL A 222 20.66 -15.56 8.99
CA VAL A 222 19.22 -15.67 9.26
C VAL A 222 18.96 -15.34 10.73
N ILE A 223 18.14 -14.33 11.00
CA ILE A 223 17.70 -13.92 12.34
C ILE A 223 16.46 -14.75 12.75
N ALA A 224 15.49 -14.88 11.86
CA ALA A 224 14.27 -15.65 12.10
C ALA A 224 13.63 -16.14 10.78
N ALA A 225 12.86 -17.23 10.89
CA ALA A 225 12.04 -17.76 9.80
C ALA A 225 10.61 -18.05 10.29
N PRO A 226 9.78 -17.00 10.50
CA PRO A 226 8.37 -17.15 10.83
C PRO A 226 7.62 -18.13 9.93
N LYS A 227 6.57 -18.76 10.48
CA LYS A 227 5.72 -19.72 9.73
C LYS A 227 4.79 -19.06 8.72
N MET A 228 4.52 -17.78 8.89
CA MET A 228 3.65 -16.96 8.04
C MET A 228 4.49 -15.88 7.36
N GLN A 229 3.92 -15.21 6.37
CA GLN A 229 4.56 -14.10 5.67
C GLN A 229 4.93 -12.97 6.64
N MET A 230 5.98 -12.23 6.30
CA MET A 230 6.44 -11.07 7.07
C MET A 230 6.86 -9.94 6.14
N ASN A 231 6.59 -8.70 6.55
CA ASN A 231 7.00 -7.46 5.87
C ASN A 231 7.37 -6.39 6.89
N TYR A 232 7.82 -5.24 6.39
CA TYR A 232 8.25 -4.06 7.13
C TYR A 232 9.31 -4.36 8.21
N PRO A 233 10.46 -4.98 7.88
CA PRO A 233 11.56 -5.09 8.83
C PRO A 233 11.99 -3.68 9.25
N ARG A 234 11.87 -3.37 10.55
CA ARG A 234 12.29 -2.11 11.14
C ARG A 234 13.25 -2.35 12.29
N MET A 235 14.44 -1.78 12.20
CA MET A 235 15.41 -1.86 13.28
C MET A 235 14.97 -0.97 14.44
N SER A 236 15.05 -1.51 15.66
CA SER A 236 14.86 -0.71 16.87
C SER A 236 15.98 0.34 17.02
N PRO A 237 15.70 1.51 17.60
CA PRO A 237 16.72 2.56 17.74
C PRO A 237 17.94 2.16 18.57
N ASP A 238 17.78 1.19 19.48
CA ASP A 238 18.87 0.65 20.30
C ASP A 238 19.60 -0.53 19.65
N GLY A 239 19.17 -0.96 18.46
CA GLY A 239 19.79 -2.03 17.67
C GLY A 239 19.56 -3.44 18.21
N LYS A 240 18.70 -3.62 19.21
CA LYS A 240 18.54 -4.93 19.89
C LYS A 240 17.44 -5.80 19.30
N SER A 241 16.45 -5.19 18.70
CA SER A 241 15.27 -5.87 18.14
C SER A 241 15.00 -5.42 16.71
N VAL A 242 14.39 -6.31 15.94
CA VAL A 242 13.81 -6.04 14.63
C VAL A 242 12.30 -6.22 14.75
N TYR A 243 11.55 -5.19 14.39
CA TYR A 243 10.10 -5.25 14.33
C TYR A 243 9.66 -5.66 12.93
N ILE A 244 8.60 -6.47 12.84
CA ILE A 244 7.99 -6.92 11.58
C ILE A 244 6.47 -6.92 11.71
N VAL A 245 5.77 -6.78 10.58
CA VAL A 245 4.37 -7.18 10.45
C VAL A 245 4.36 -8.64 9.98
N GLY A 246 3.71 -9.53 10.73
CA GLY A 246 3.57 -10.94 10.38
C GLY A 246 2.11 -11.37 10.34
N GLY A 247 1.71 -12.08 9.29
CA GLY A 247 0.31 -12.50 9.13
C GLY A 247 0.04 -13.13 7.77
N LEU A 248 -1.20 -13.58 7.55
CA LEU A 248 -1.64 -14.05 6.25
C LEU A 248 -1.83 -12.87 5.29
N MET A 249 -1.04 -12.85 4.21
CA MET A 249 -1.06 -11.82 3.18
C MET A 249 -1.39 -12.42 1.82
N SER A 250 -2.09 -11.68 0.97
CA SER A 250 -2.38 -12.15 -0.39
C SER A 250 -1.17 -12.02 -1.31
N ASP A 251 -0.58 -10.82 -1.33
CA ASP A 251 0.46 -10.41 -2.26
C ASP A 251 1.40 -9.41 -1.59
N PHE A 252 2.66 -9.34 -2.03
CA PHE A 252 3.48 -8.14 -1.83
C PHE A 252 3.04 -7.08 -2.87
N PRO A 253 2.67 -5.84 -2.50
CA PRO A 253 2.89 -5.14 -1.22
C PRO A 253 1.66 -5.06 -0.29
N VAL A 254 0.63 -5.90 -0.44
CA VAL A 254 -0.58 -5.88 0.39
C VAL A 254 -0.32 -6.54 1.75
N SER A 255 0.32 -5.80 2.63
CA SER A 255 0.75 -6.28 3.95
C SER A 255 -0.33 -6.10 5.01
N GLY A 256 -0.45 -7.10 5.88
CA GLY A 256 -1.36 -7.09 7.02
C GLY A 256 -1.02 -8.19 8.01
N GLY A 257 -1.17 -7.90 9.30
CA GLY A 257 -1.05 -8.91 10.35
C GLY A 257 -0.88 -8.31 11.73
N ASP A 258 -0.21 -9.07 12.60
CA ASP A 258 0.22 -8.65 13.93
C ASP A 258 1.64 -8.06 13.88
N VAL A 259 2.00 -7.30 14.92
CA VAL A 259 3.36 -6.77 15.08
C VAL A 259 4.19 -7.72 15.94
N PHE A 260 5.35 -8.11 15.46
CA PHE A 260 6.29 -8.95 16.19
C PHE A 260 7.60 -8.21 16.46
N ALA A 261 8.24 -8.52 17.59
CA ALA A 261 9.63 -8.18 17.85
C ALA A 261 10.50 -9.44 17.79
N VAL A 262 11.60 -9.36 17.05
CA VAL A 262 12.60 -10.43 16.92
C VAL A 262 13.92 -9.91 17.49
N PRO A 263 14.59 -10.62 18.42
CA PRO A 263 15.92 -10.24 18.86
C PRO A 263 16.88 -10.19 17.67
N PHE A 264 17.65 -9.10 17.52
CA PHE A 264 18.60 -8.99 16.40
C PHE A 264 19.63 -10.11 16.43
N SER A 265 20.01 -10.61 17.61
CA SER A 265 20.87 -11.79 17.80
C SER A 265 20.28 -13.11 17.25
N GLY A 266 19.00 -13.11 16.86
CA GLY A 266 18.24 -14.30 16.47
C GLY A 266 17.42 -14.86 17.62
N GLY A 267 16.32 -15.54 17.28
CA GLY A 267 15.40 -16.14 18.23
C GLY A 267 13.96 -16.19 17.71
N GLU A 268 13.08 -16.75 18.52
CA GLU A 268 11.65 -16.81 18.20
C GLU A 268 11.02 -15.41 18.22
N PRO A 269 10.24 -15.02 17.19
CA PRO A 269 9.47 -13.78 17.18
C PRO A 269 8.47 -13.73 18.36
N VAL A 270 8.42 -12.59 19.05
CA VAL A 270 7.44 -12.31 20.10
C VAL A 270 6.32 -11.46 19.51
N ASN A 271 5.09 -11.97 19.53
CA ASN A 271 3.91 -11.21 19.13
C ASN A 271 3.63 -10.11 20.18
N LEU A 272 3.66 -8.84 19.76
CA LEU A 272 3.37 -7.68 20.60
C LEU A 272 1.89 -7.30 20.60
N THR A 273 1.10 -7.85 19.68
CA THR A 273 -0.31 -7.51 19.47
C THR A 273 -1.23 -8.73 19.43
N PRO A 274 -1.05 -9.74 20.31
CA PRO A 274 -1.85 -10.95 20.27
C PRO A 274 -3.34 -10.62 20.44
N ASP A 275 -4.18 -11.28 19.64
CA ASP A 275 -5.63 -11.17 19.66
C ASP A 275 -6.21 -9.77 19.38
N TYR A 276 -5.38 -8.83 18.92
CA TYR A 276 -5.81 -7.48 18.59
C TYR A 276 -6.86 -7.51 17.46
N LYS A 277 -7.91 -6.68 17.59
CA LYS A 277 -9.10 -6.71 16.72
C LYS A 277 -9.00 -5.83 15.47
N GLY A 278 -7.79 -5.39 15.14
CA GLY A 278 -7.46 -4.70 13.90
C GLY A 278 -6.26 -5.37 13.22
N THR A 279 -5.90 -4.90 12.04
CA THR A 279 -4.78 -5.44 11.26
C THR A 279 -3.72 -4.36 11.07
N PHE A 280 -2.49 -4.59 11.50
CA PHE A 280 -1.37 -3.67 11.30
C PHE A 280 -0.86 -3.75 9.86
N THR A 281 -0.64 -2.60 9.23
CA THR A 281 -0.41 -2.51 7.77
C THR A 281 0.90 -1.83 7.39
N SER A 282 1.58 -1.15 8.32
CA SER A 282 2.95 -0.64 8.13
C SER A 282 3.59 -0.25 9.46
N LEU A 283 4.93 -0.16 9.49
CA LEU A 283 5.72 0.19 10.66
C LEU A 283 6.67 1.35 10.38
N VAL A 284 6.84 2.21 11.38
CA VAL A 284 7.84 3.30 11.39
C VAL A 284 8.58 3.28 12.73
N SER A 285 9.89 3.06 12.69
CA SER A 285 10.76 3.09 13.88
C SER A 285 11.28 4.51 14.10
N THR A 286 11.15 5.02 15.31
CA THR A 286 11.58 6.38 15.68
C THR A 286 12.36 6.34 16.99
N LYS A 287 13.10 7.40 17.34
CA LYS A 287 13.71 7.53 18.67
C LYS A 287 12.70 7.49 19.82
N GLY A 288 11.43 7.83 19.53
CA GLY A 288 10.31 7.74 20.47
C GLY A 288 9.64 6.37 20.55
N GLY A 289 10.19 5.35 19.89
CA GLY A 289 9.65 3.99 19.83
C GLY A 289 9.00 3.65 18.49
N LEU A 290 8.37 2.48 18.45
CA LEU A 290 7.70 1.95 17.26
C LEU A 290 6.31 2.57 17.10
N LEU A 291 6.05 3.09 15.91
CA LEU A 291 4.75 3.52 15.45
C LEU A 291 4.24 2.54 14.38
N ALA A 292 2.93 2.34 14.33
CA ALA A 292 2.29 1.48 13.35
C ALA A 292 1.03 2.12 12.80
N SER A 293 0.74 1.88 11.52
CA SER A 293 -0.59 2.08 10.95
C SER A 293 -1.39 0.78 11.02
N LEU A 294 -2.70 0.90 11.12
CA LEU A 294 -3.60 -0.25 11.17
C LEU A 294 -4.95 0.05 10.52
N VAL A 295 -5.66 -1.01 10.16
CA VAL A 295 -7.08 -0.96 9.79
C VAL A 295 -7.90 -1.60 10.90
N THR A 296 -9.00 -0.95 11.30
CA THR A 296 -10.00 -1.54 12.22
C THR A 296 -11.39 -1.29 11.64
N GLY A 297 -12.11 -2.35 11.31
CA GLY A 297 -13.29 -2.25 10.44
C GLY A 297 -12.91 -1.68 9.07
N GLY A 298 -13.48 -0.53 8.73
CA GLY A 298 -13.12 0.24 7.53
C GLY A 298 -12.25 1.47 7.81
N GLU A 299 -11.90 1.71 9.07
CA GLU A 299 -11.13 2.89 9.50
C GLU A 299 -9.62 2.62 9.46
N VAL A 300 -8.86 3.66 9.14
CA VAL A 300 -7.39 3.66 9.25
C VAL A 300 -7.00 4.40 10.52
N GLY A 301 -6.05 3.85 11.25
CA GLY A 301 -5.53 4.45 12.48
C GLY A 301 -4.02 4.40 12.61
N LEU A 302 -3.54 5.07 13.66
CA LEU A 302 -2.16 5.06 14.12
C LEU A 302 -2.09 4.58 15.57
N ALA A 303 -1.03 3.87 15.91
CA ALA A 303 -0.75 3.42 17.28
C ALA A 303 0.74 3.45 17.61
N ARG A 304 1.06 3.54 18.90
CA ARG A 304 2.36 3.09 19.42
C ARG A 304 2.27 1.62 19.78
N VAL A 305 3.32 0.86 19.49
CA VAL A 305 3.40 -0.56 19.84
C VAL A 305 4.69 -0.79 20.62
N ASP A 306 4.59 -1.45 21.77
CA ASP A 306 5.73 -1.84 22.58
C ASP A 306 5.46 -3.17 23.32
N ALA A 307 6.36 -3.58 24.21
CA ALA A 307 6.22 -4.82 24.98
C ALA A 307 5.02 -4.84 25.95
N LYS A 308 4.39 -3.70 26.23
CA LYS A 308 3.15 -3.58 27.02
C LYS A 308 1.90 -3.67 26.15
N GLY A 309 2.04 -3.65 24.83
CA GLY A 309 0.96 -3.78 23.86
C GLY A 309 0.77 -2.53 23.00
N VAL A 310 -0.50 -2.25 22.68
CA VAL A 310 -0.90 -1.22 21.71
C VAL A 310 -1.47 0.00 22.44
N THR A 311 -0.96 1.18 22.12
CA THR A 311 -1.54 2.47 22.52
C THR A 311 -2.09 3.18 21.28
N PRO A 312 -3.43 3.17 21.07
CA PRO A 312 -4.04 3.90 19.96
C PRO A 312 -3.78 5.40 20.05
N LEU A 313 -3.54 6.05 18.90
CA LEU A 313 -3.26 7.48 18.80
C LEU A 313 -4.36 8.23 18.05
N SER A 314 -4.82 7.67 16.92
CA SER A 314 -5.87 8.25 16.08
C SER A 314 -6.53 7.15 15.22
N HIS A 315 -7.77 7.39 14.80
CA HIS A 315 -8.52 6.58 13.85
C HIS A 315 -9.49 7.48 13.08
N ALA A 316 -9.71 7.19 11.80
CA ALA A 316 -10.69 7.88 10.97
C ALA A 316 -11.11 7.04 9.76
N GLU A 317 -12.29 7.35 9.20
CA GLU A 317 -12.76 6.82 7.92
C GLU A 317 -12.00 7.47 6.73
N ILE A 318 -10.71 7.15 6.63
CA ILE A 318 -9.80 7.68 5.60
C ILE A 318 -8.99 6.56 4.96
N SER A 319 -8.31 6.88 3.86
CA SER A 319 -7.10 6.20 3.41
C SER A 319 -5.90 7.10 3.63
N MET A 320 -4.72 6.49 3.76
CA MET A 320 -3.48 7.18 4.08
C MET A 320 -2.31 6.57 3.31
N ALA A 321 -1.42 7.41 2.80
CA ALA A 321 -0.24 7.00 2.05
C ALA A 321 0.99 7.91 2.32
N ALA A 322 2.17 7.29 2.24
CA ALA A 322 3.50 7.92 2.19
C ALA A 322 4.43 7.05 1.32
N ALA A 323 5.70 7.43 1.18
CA ALA A 323 6.67 6.69 0.35
C ALA A 323 6.98 5.30 0.93
N ASP A 324 7.56 5.25 2.13
CA ASP A 324 8.09 4.04 2.76
C ASP A 324 7.04 3.25 3.57
N ALA A 325 5.97 3.91 4.01
CA ALA A 325 4.93 3.34 4.87
C ALA A 325 3.58 3.99 4.54
N ARG A 326 2.56 3.78 5.37
CA ARG A 326 1.29 4.50 5.21
C ARG A 326 1.38 5.97 5.63
N PHE A 327 2.36 6.34 6.45
CA PHE A 327 2.62 7.71 6.90
C PHE A 327 4.11 7.91 7.13
N ALA A 328 4.58 9.17 7.14
CA ALA A 328 5.93 9.53 7.53
C ALA A 328 5.92 10.15 8.94
N ALA A 329 7.00 9.93 9.71
CA ALA A 329 7.20 10.54 11.01
C ALA A 329 8.59 11.20 11.11
N ASP A 330 8.70 12.22 11.95
CA ASP A 330 9.99 12.80 12.30
C ASP A 330 10.83 11.80 13.14
N SER A 331 12.13 12.05 13.26
CA SER A 331 13.04 11.13 13.96
C SER A 331 12.70 10.96 15.44
N ALA A 332 12.02 11.93 16.04
CA ALA A 332 11.55 11.88 17.42
C ALA A 332 10.22 11.11 17.59
N GLY A 333 9.48 10.84 16.51
CA GLY A 333 8.17 10.19 16.56
C GLY A 333 7.11 11.06 17.24
N LYS A 334 7.14 12.37 17.01
CA LYS A 334 6.21 13.37 17.56
C LYS A 334 5.34 14.00 16.48
N THR A 335 5.90 14.22 15.30
CA THR A 335 5.21 14.83 14.16
C THR A 335 5.08 13.80 13.06
N MET A 336 3.91 13.74 12.45
CA MET A 336 3.65 12.94 11.26
C MET A 336 3.28 13.81 10.06
N ALA A 337 3.45 13.25 8.87
CA ALA A 337 2.85 13.75 7.64
C ALA A 337 2.35 12.58 6.79
N ALA A 338 1.24 12.76 6.09
CA ALA A 338 0.68 11.77 5.18
C ALA A 338 -0.21 12.41 4.13
N VAL A 339 -0.37 11.74 2.99
CA VAL A 339 -1.44 12.04 2.04
C VAL A 339 -2.67 11.28 2.52
N VAL A 340 -3.77 11.99 2.77
CA VAL A 340 -5.03 11.41 3.22
C VAL A 340 -6.16 11.72 2.24
N GLU A 341 -7.13 10.83 2.18
CA GLU A 341 -8.35 10.99 1.39
C GLU A 341 -9.49 10.23 2.07
N SER A 342 -10.73 10.57 1.73
CA SER A 342 -11.93 9.90 2.20
C SER A 342 -12.96 9.85 1.07
N PHE A 343 -14.17 9.36 1.35
CA PHE A 343 -15.23 9.40 0.34
C PHE A 343 -15.72 10.82 0.01
N ASP A 344 -15.48 11.78 0.91
CA ASP A 344 -15.95 13.16 0.83
C ASP A 344 -14.83 14.20 0.71
N ALA A 345 -13.57 13.81 0.89
CA ALA A 345 -12.42 14.69 0.71
C ALA A 345 -11.41 14.09 -0.28
N ALA A 346 -11.11 14.85 -1.33
CA ALA A 346 -10.04 14.53 -2.26
C ALA A 346 -8.66 14.49 -1.58
N PRO A 347 -7.66 13.82 -2.18
CA PRO A 347 -6.34 13.68 -1.58
C PRO A 347 -5.75 15.04 -1.17
N HIS A 348 -5.23 15.12 0.05
CA HIS A 348 -4.53 16.30 0.57
C HIS A 348 -3.49 15.86 1.61
N ILE A 349 -2.51 16.72 1.86
CA ILE A 349 -1.48 16.48 2.86
C ILE A 349 -1.97 16.94 4.22
N VAL A 350 -1.83 16.07 5.22
CA VAL A 350 -1.94 16.42 6.64
C VAL A 350 -0.56 16.37 7.31
N ARG A 351 -0.36 17.23 8.30
CA ARG A 351 0.83 17.25 9.17
C ARG A 351 0.45 17.63 10.59
N GLY A 352 1.13 17.08 11.59
CA GLY A 352 0.99 17.53 12.97
C GLY A 352 1.29 16.44 14.00
N PRO A 353 0.82 16.60 15.24
CA PRO A 353 0.89 15.54 16.25
C PRO A 353 0.19 14.27 15.74
N LEU A 354 0.72 13.09 16.10
CA LEU A 354 0.18 11.78 15.70
C LEU A 354 -1.31 11.58 16.03
N SER A 355 -1.81 12.22 17.08
CA SER A 355 -3.19 12.11 17.53
C SER A 355 -4.15 13.06 16.82
N ALA A 356 -3.64 14.13 16.21
CA ALA A 356 -4.46 15.18 15.61
C ALA A 356 -3.67 15.96 14.55
N PRO A 357 -3.30 15.32 13.42
CA PRO A 357 -2.71 16.03 12.31
C PRO A 357 -3.75 16.96 11.65
N VAL A 358 -3.28 18.05 11.04
CA VAL A 358 -4.15 19.04 10.36
C VAL A 358 -3.81 19.11 8.88
N ALA A 359 -4.79 19.44 8.04
CA ALA A 359 -4.55 19.70 6.62
C ALA A 359 -3.61 20.89 6.44
N VAL A 360 -2.63 20.74 5.56
CA VAL A 360 -1.66 21.80 5.20
C VAL A 360 -1.70 22.12 3.70
N THR A 361 -2.50 21.40 2.92
CA THR A 361 -2.74 21.68 1.50
C THR A 361 -4.23 21.71 1.21
N HIS A 362 -4.62 22.57 0.27
CA HIS A 362 -6.01 22.83 -0.08
C HIS A 362 -6.24 22.79 -1.60
N ASP A 363 -5.31 22.18 -2.35
CA ASP A 363 -5.32 22.19 -3.83
C ASP A 363 -6.59 21.53 -4.41
N ASN A 364 -7.24 20.64 -3.64
CA ASN A 364 -8.41 19.89 -4.06
C ASN A 364 -9.71 20.26 -3.33
N ASP A 365 -9.72 21.29 -2.47
CA ASP A 365 -10.88 21.63 -1.61
C ASP A 365 -12.16 21.99 -2.40
N ALA A 366 -11.99 22.47 -3.63
CA ALA A 366 -13.10 22.82 -4.52
C ALA A 366 -13.77 21.61 -5.19
N ILE A 367 -13.19 20.41 -5.08
CA ILE A 367 -13.72 19.20 -5.74
C ILE A 367 -14.82 18.59 -4.85
N ALA A 368 -16.05 18.62 -5.35
CA ALA A 368 -17.18 18.04 -4.63
C ALA A 368 -17.08 16.49 -4.55
N PRO A 369 -17.58 15.89 -3.46
CA PRO A 369 -17.78 14.44 -3.37
C PRO A 369 -18.57 13.90 -4.55
N GLN A 370 -18.15 12.74 -5.08
CA GLN A 370 -18.80 12.13 -6.24
C GLN A 370 -20.02 11.27 -5.86
N TYR A 371 -20.13 10.89 -4.59
CA TYR A 371 -21.16 10.00 -4.06
C TYR A 371 -21.25 10.16 -2.53
N VAL A 372 -22.31 9.61 -1.93
CA VAL A 372 -22.38 9.45 -0.46
C VAL A 372 -22.03 8.01 -0.14
N ALA A 373 -21.13 7.82 0.83
CA ALA A 373 -20.79 6.51 1.36
C ALA A 373 -21.25 6.40 2.82
N LYS A 374 -21.57 5.18 3.24
CA LYS A 374 -21.90 4.85 4.63
C LYS A 374 -21.23 3.54 5.02
N SER A 375 -20.63 3.50 6.20
CA SER A 375 -20.20 2.24 6.80
C SER A 375 -21.42 1.42 7.21
N VAL A 376 -21.41 0.13 6.90
CA VAL A 376 -22.44 -0.84 7.25
C VAL A 376 -21.77 -1.95 8.02
N THR A 377 -22.34 -2.32 9.17
CA THR A 377 -21.83 -3.41 10.02
C THR A 377 -22.95 -4.41 10.27
N TRP A 378 -22.63 -5.69 10.21
CA TRP A 378 -23.55 -6.79 10.48
C TRP A 378 -22.85 -7.93 11.21
N THR A 379 -23.62 -8.90 11.67
CA THR A 379 -23.08 -10.11 12.30
C THR A 379 -23.44 -11.31 11.44
N ASN A 380 -22.46 -12.19 11.22
CA ASN A 380 -22.69 -13.47 10.58
C ASN A 380 -21.76 -14.53 11.21
N GLU A 381 -22.33 -15.67 11.61
CA GLU A 381 -21.60 -16.81 12.18
C GLU A 381 -20.59 -16.46 13.31
N GLY A 382 -20.93 -15.47 14.14
CA GLY A 382 -20.10 -15.05 15.27
C GLY A 382 -19.04 -13.99 14.92
N PHE A 383 -18.94 -13.56 13.66
CA PHE A 383 -18.09 -12.45 13.25
C PHE A 383 -18.88 -11.15 13.11
N THR A 384 -18.27 -10.04 13.51
CA THR A 384 -18.71 -8.69 13.15
C THR A 384 -18.05 -8.31 11.83
N VAL A 385 -18.85 -8.18 10.78
CA VAL A 385 -18.39 -7.90 9.42
C VAL A 385 -18.73 -6.47 9.07
N GLN A 386 -17.84 -5.80 8.31
CA GLN A 386 -18.00 -4.41 7.90
C GLN A 386 -17.98 -4.31 6.37
N GLY A 387 -18.61 -3.26 5.83
CA GLY A 387 -18.55 -2.92 4.43
C GLY A 387 -19.01 -1.49 4.18
N TRP A 388 -18.85 -1.01 2.94
CA TRP A 388 -19.25 0.33 2.53
C TRP A 388 -20.43 0.27 1.57
N LEU A 389 -21.44 1.09 1.82
CA LEU A 389 -22.52 1.34 0.87
C LEU A 389 -22.34 2.73 0.26
N MET A 390 -22.00 2.77 -1.02
CA MET A 390 -21.97 3.98 -1.82
C MET A 390 -23.27 4.09 -2.61
N GLY A 391 -23.82 5.29 -2.77
CA GLY A 391 -25.05 5.42 -3.53
C GLY A 391 -25.38 6.82 -4.02
N PRO A 392 -26.34 6.91 -4.96
CA PRO A 392 -26.85 8.18 -5.44
C PRO A 392 -27.73 8.84 -4.37
N LYS A 393 -28.13 10.09 -4.62
CA LYS A 393 -29.24 10.69 -3.87
C LYS A 393 -30.53 9.90 -4.13
N THR A 394 -31.20 9.49 -3.06
CA THR A 394 -32.44 8.71 -3.13
C THR A 394 -33.66 9.61 -3.15
N GLU A 395 -34.67 9.24 -3.92
CA GLU A 395 -36.00 9.84 -3.91
C GLU A 395 -36.96 8.99 -3.07
N ALA A 396 -37.84 9.64 -2.32
CA ALA A 396 -38.83 8.95 -1.50
C ALA A 396 -39.75 8.07 -2.38
N GLY A 397 -39.96 6.83 -1.97
CA GLY A 397 -40.82 5.88 -2.67
C GLY A 397 -40.20 5.20 -3.91
N LYS A 398 -38.95 5.52 -4.28
CA LYS A 398 -38.21 4.81 -5.34
C LYS A 398 -37.25 3.78 -4.77
N THR A 399 -37.09 2.65 -5.47
CA THR A 399 -36.03 1.66 -5.21
C THR A 399 -34.99 1.65 -6.31
N TYR A 400 -33.75 1.33 -5.93
CA TYR A 400 -32.58 1.44 -6.79
C TYR A 400 -31.90 0.08 -6.98
N PRO A 401 -31.35 -0.21 -8.16
CA PRO A 401 -30.57 -1.42 -8.36
C PRO A 401 -29.27 -1.32 -7.55
N MET A 402 -28.66 -2.46 -7.21
CA MET A 402 -27.40 -2.48 -6.47
C MET A 402 -26.39 -3.43 -7.11
N VAL A 403 -25.13 -3.03 -7.15
CA VAL A 403 -24.01 -3.89 -7.52
C VAL A 403 -23.13 -4.13 -6.32
N THR A 404 -22.93 -5.40 -5.96
CA THR A 404 -21.94 -5.80 -4.96
C THR A 404 -20.57 -5.92 -5.63
N VAL A 405 -19.59 -5.15 -5.17
CA VAL A 405 -18.22 -5.13 -5.70
C VAL A 405 -17.29 -5.78 -4.67
N VAL A 406 -16.87 -7.00 -4.97
CA VAL A 406 -15.98 -7.79 -4.10
C VAL A 406 -14.53 -7.46 -4.42
N HIS A 407 -13.73 -7.15 -3.38
CA HIS A 407 -12.32 -6.81 -3.55
C HIS A 407 -11.44 -8.05 -3.83
N GLY A 408 -10.26 -7.80 -4.42
CA GLY A 408 -9.21 -8.81 -4.60
C GLY A 408 -8.45 -9.11 -3.30
N GLY A 409 -7.57 -10.11 -3.31
CA GLY A 409 -6.82 -10.53 -2.13
C GLY A 409 -6.76 -12.06 -2.03
N PRO A 410 -7.42 -12.71 -1.04
CA PRO A 410 -8.55 -12.19 -0.24
C PRO A 410 -8.15 -11.30 0.95
N SER A 411 -6.89 -11.34 1.36
CA SER A 411 -6.36 -10.55 2.47
C SER A 411 -6.09 -9.10 2.04
N ALA A 412 -7.14 -8.28 2.07
CA ALA A 412 -7.11 -6.84 1.80
C ALA A 412 -8.26 -6.15 2.56
N ALA A 413 -8.38 -4.84 2.43
CA ALA A 413 -9.55 -4.10 2.94
C ALA A 413 -9.94 -2.96 2.01
N ILE A 414 -11.24 -2.71 1.92
CA ILE A 414 -11.81 -1.47 1.42
C ILE A 414 -11.81 -0.45 2.55
N THR A 415 -11.00 0.60 2.35
CA THR A 415 -10.95 1.80 3.18
C THR A 415 -11.55 2.98 2.42
N ALA A 416 -11.85 4.08 3.11
CA ALA A 416 -12.43 5.26 2.47
C ALA A 416 -11.46 5.87 1.44
N ARG A 417 -11.87 5.96 0.19
CA ARG A 417 -11.07 6.55 -0.90
C ARG A 417 -11.89 7.49 -1.74
N PHE A 418 -11.24 8.55 -2.19
CA PHE A 418 -11.80 9.49 -3.12
C PHE A 418 -11.54 9.00 -4.53
N THR A 419 -12.60 8.77 -5.29
CA THR A 419 -12.46 8.41 -6.70
C THR A 419 -13.37 9.24 -7.58
N THR A 420 -12.81 9.68 -8.71
CA THR A 420 -13.50 10.45 -9.75
C THR A 420 -13.81 9.61 -10.99
N SER A 421 -13.26 8.40 -11.08
CA SER A 421 -13.38 7.50 -12.24
C SER A 421 -13.28 6.03 -11.83
N GLY A 422 -13.83 5.13 -12.66
CA GLY A 422 -13.80 3.70 -12.43
C GLY A 422 -15.16 3.14 -12.01
N SER A 423 -15.26 1.80 -12.03
CA SER A 423 -16.55 1.09 -12.04
C SER A 423 -17.49 1.48 -10.90
N ALA A 424 -16.99 1.60 -9.66
CA ALA A 424 -17.83 1.97 -8.53
C ALA A 424 -18.49 3.36 -8.71
N VAL A 425 -17.72 4.36 -9.14
CA VAL A 425 -18.23 5.73 -9.37
C VAL A 425 -19.16 5.78 -10.55
N ASP A 426 -18.81 5.09 -11.63
CA ASP A 426 -19.61 5.05 -12.85
C ASP A 426 -20.97 4.37 -12.60
N LEU A 427 -21.00 3.33 -11.76
CA LEU A 427 -22.23 2.69 -11.30
C LEU A 427 -23.08 3.63 -10.43
N VAL A 428 -22.48 4.36 -9.48
CA VAL A 428 -23.23 5.34 -8.68
C VAL A 428 -23.81 6.45 -9.57
N LYS A 429 -23.03 6.97 -10.53
CA LYS A 429 -23.50 7.96 -11.52
C LYS A 429 -24.61 7.42 -12.41
N ALA A 430 -24.59 6.12 -12.72
CA ALA A 430 -25.65 5.43 -13.45
C ALA A 430 -26.89 5.09 -12.58
N GLY A 431 -26.92 5.50 -11.31
CA GLY A 431 -28.07 5.34 -10.42
C GLY A 431 -28.11 4.02 -9.64
N TYR A 432 -26.98 3.31 -9.53
CA TYR A 432 -26.86 2.09 -8.73
C TYR A 432 -26.35 2.40 -7.33
N PHE A 433 -26.86 1.68 -6.33
CA PHE A 433 -26.07 1.48 -5.12
C PHE A 433 -24.86 0.59 -5.44
N VAL A 434 -23.76 0.85 -4.76
CA VAL A 434 -22.56 0.01 -4.80
C VAL A 434 -22.23 -0.43 -3.39
N PHE A 435 -22.25 -1.75 -3.17
CA PHE A 435 -21.91 -2.35 -1.88
C PHE A 435 -20.52 -3.00 -1.95
N GLN A 436 -19.62 -2.60 -1.06
CA GLN A 436 -18.24 -3.07 -0.98
C GLN A 436 -17.99 -3.73 0.39
N PRO A 437 -18.27 -5.03 0.54
CA PRO A 437 -18.04 -5.74 1.79
C PRO A 437 -16.55 -6.01 2.04
N ASN A 438 -16.17 -6.06 3.32
CA ASN A 438 -14.92 -6.64 3.83
C ASN A 438 -15.27 -7.97 4.56
N PRO A 439 -15.59 -9.06 3.82
CA PRO A 439 -15.98 -10.34 4.41
C PRO A 439 -14.83 -11.01 5.16
N ARG A 440 -15.08 -12.13 5.84
CA ARG A 440 -13.99 -12.88 6.47
C ARG A 440 -12.88 -13.23 5.48
N GLY A 441 -11.63 -13.11 5.92
CA GLY A 441 -10.46 -13.07 5.05
C GLY A 441 -9.90 -11.67 4.83
N SER A 442 -10.72 -10.62 4.93
CA SER A 442 -10.29 -9.22 4.83
C SER A 442 -9.51 -8.75 6.06
N TYR A 443 -8.76 -7.66 5.90
CA TYR A 443 -8.15 -6.92 7.00
C TYR A 443 -9.18 -6.07 7.74
N GLY A 444 -8.93 -5.78 9.01
CA GLY A 444 -9.75 -4.87 9.82
C GLY A 444 -10.39 -5.49 11.07
N GLN A 445 -10.39 -6.82 11.21
CA GLN A 445 -11.03 -7.53 12.34
C GLN A 445 -10.06 -8.45 13.09
N GLY A 446 -8.76 -8.34 12.81
CA GLY A 446 -7.70 -9.13 13.42
C GLY A 446 -7.39 -10.44 12.71
N GLU A 447 -6.25 -11.06 13.06
CA GLU A 447 -5.68 -12.19 12.32
C GLU A 447 -6.59 -13.44 12.30
N ALA A 448 -7.37 -13.67 13.36
CA ALA A 448 -8.33 -14.78 13.39
C ALA A 448 -9.42 -14.64 12.31
N PHE A 449 -9.85 -13.42 11.98
CA PHE A 449 -10.83 -13.16 10.92
C PHE A 449 -10.21 -13.41 9.54
N VAL A 450 -8.97 -12.96 9.33
CA VAL A 450 -8.20 -13.21 8.10
C VAL A 450 -8.01 -14.72 7.87
N LEU A 451 -7.55 -15.44 8.90
CA LEU A 451 -7.29 -16.88 8.84
C LEU A 451 -8.54 -17.74 8.64
N SER A 452 -9.72 -17.23 8.99
CA SER A 452 -10.98 -17.99 8.86
C SER A 452 -11.37 -18.29 7.41
N ASN A 453 -10.80 -17.58 6.43
CA ASN A 453 -11.00 -17.86 5.01
C ASN A 453 -10.04 -18.95 4.48
N ARG A 454 -9.06 -19.38 5.27
CA ARG A 454 -8.07 -20.39 4.85
C ARG A 454 -8.75 -21.74 4.70
N ARG A 455 -8.70 -22.30 3.48
CA ARG A 455 -9.39 -23.54 3.08
C ARG A 455 -10.92 -23.43 3.09
N ASP A 456 -11.47 -22.21 3.00
CA ASP A 456 -12.93 -21.96 2.96
C ASP A 456 -13.32 -20.89 1.93
N PHE A 457 -12.57 -20.77 0.83
CA PHE A 457 -12.86 -19.80 -0.24
C PHE A 457 -14.25 -20.05 -0.85
N GLY A 458 -15.08 -19.01 -0.93
CA GLY A 458 -16.45 -19.13 -1.40
C GLY A 458 -17.44 -19.70 -0.36
N GLY A 459 -16.95 -20.03 0.84
CA GLY A 459 -17.71 -20.54 1.96
C GLY A 459 -18.25 -19.41 2.83
N GLY A 460 -17.62 -19.22 4.00
CA GLY A 460 -18.06 -18.24 4.99
C GLY A 460 -18.02 -16.80 4.48
N ASP A 461 -17.08 -16.47 3.61
CA ASP A 461 -16.96 -15.16 2.98
C ASP A 461 -18.13 -14.84 2.02
N LEU A 462 -18.60 -15.82 1.23
CA LEU A 462 -19.85 -15.66 0.46
C LEU A 462 -21.06 -15.45 1.36
N ARG A 463 -21.16 -16.21 2.47
CA ARG A 463 -22.27 -16.05 3.43
C ARG A 463 -22.23 -14.68 4.11
N ASP A 464 -21.04 -14.17 4.41
CA ASP A 464 -20.87 -12.81 4.92
C ASP A 464 -21.36 -11.76 3.92
N ILE A 465 -21.01 -11.92 2.63
CA ILE A 465 -21.47 -11.02 1.55
C ILE A 465 -22.99 -11.03 1.45
N LEU A 466 -23.63 -12.21 1.42
CA LEU A 466 -25.09 -12.33 1.30
C LEU A 466 -25.82 -11.73 2.51
N ALA A 467 -25.32 -11.98 3.73
CA ALA A 467 -25.86 -11.37 4.95
C ALA A 467 -25.67 -9.84 4.98
N GLY A 468 -24.58 -9.35 4.38
CA GLY A 468 -24.31 -7.92 4.22
C GLY A 468 -25.31 -7.24 3.28
N ILE A 469 -25.72 -7.91 2.20
CA ILE A 469 -26.79 -7.42 1.31
C ILE A 469 -28.10 -7.28 2.09
N ASP A 470 -28.46 -8.28 2.90
CA ASP A 470 -29.67 -8.21 3.75
C ASP A 470 -29.60 -7.07 4.77
N ALA A 471 -28.41 -6.74 5.28
CA ALA A 471 -28.20 -5.60 6.18
C ALA A 471 -28.36 -4.27 5.44
N VAL A 472 -27.84 -4.17 4.20
CA VAL A 472 -27.98 -2.98 3.34
C VAL A 472 -29.45 -2.71 3.00
N GLU A 473 -30.22 -3.73 2.63
CA GLU A 473 -31.64 -3.60 2.27
C GLU A 473 -32.51 -3.04 3.40
N LYS A 474 -32.07 -3.18 4.67
CA LYS A 474 -32.77 -2.60 5.83
C LYS A 474 -32.56 -1.10 5.98
N ILE A 475 -31.49 -0.54 5.41
CA ILE A 475 -31.08 0.85 5.62
C ILE A 475 -31.10 1.71 4.35
N ALA A 476 -31.29 1.09 3.19
CA ALA A 476 -31.32 1.75 1.90
C ALA A 476 -32.41 1.15 1.00
N PRO A 477 -33.06 1.96 0.14
CA PRO A 477 -34.13 1.50 -0.75
C PRO A 477 -33.56 0.72 -1.94
N VAL A 478 -33.01 -0.46 -1.69
CA VAL A 478 -32.48 -1.37 -2.70
C VAL A 478 -33.59 -2.25 -3.26
N ASP A 479 -33.55 -2.47 -4.57
CA ASP A 479 -34.40 -3.44 -5.26
C ASP A 479 -33.70 -4.79 -5.37
N ASP A 480 -34.07 -5.73 -4.50
CA ASP A 480 -33.52 -7.11 -4.46
C ASP A 480 -33.73 -7.88 -5.77
N LYS A 481 -34.68 -7.45 -6.64
CA LYS A 481 -34.86 -8.05 -7.96
C LYS A 481 -33.87 -7.56 -9.01
N ARG A 482 -33.06 -6.53 -8.68
CA ARG A 482 -32.08 -5.89 -9.58
C ARG A 482 -30.69 -5.82 -8.94
N LEU A 483 -30.21 -6.98 -8.47
CA LEU A 483 -28.87 -7.13 -7.92
C LEU A 483 -27.87 -7.61 -8.97
N GLY A 484 -26.71 -6.96 -9.01
CA GLY A 484 -25.52 -7.40 -9.73
C GLY A 484 -24.37 -7.73 -8.78
N ILE A 485 -23.42 -8.54 -9.24
CA ILE A 485 -22.16 -8.79 -8.53
C ILE A 485 -20.98 -8.62 -9.47
N MET A 486 -19.88 -8.06 -9.00
CA MET A 486 -18.64 -7.98 -9.74
C MET A 486 -17.43 -8.00 -8.83
N GLY A 487 -16.25 -8.27 -9.39
CA GLY A 487 -14.99 -8.21 -8.68
C GLY A 487 -13.81 -8.55 -9.57
N HIS A 488 -12.61 -8.23 -9.09
CA HIS A 488 -11.35 -8.52 -9.76
C HIS A 488 -10.46 -9.43 -8.90
N SER A 489 -9.62 -10.26 -9.51
CA SER A 489 -8.74 -11.20 -8.80
C SER A 489 -9.58 -12.16 -7.91
N TYR A 490 -9.32 -12.24 -6.61
CA TYR A 490 -10.18 -13.00 -5.68
C TYR A 490 -11.65 -12.62 -5.77
N GLY A 491 -11.97 -11.33 -5.96
CA GLY A 491 -13.35 -10.88 -6.19
C GLY A 491 -13.94 -11.41 -7.50
N GLY A 492 -13.10 -11.69 -8.50
CA GLY A 492 -13.47 -12.37 -9.73
C GLY A 492 -13.77 -13.85 -9.50
N LEU A 493 -12.94 -14.56 -8.71
CA LEU A 493 -13.25 -15.92 -8.21
C LEU A 493 -14.60 -15.90 -7.49
N MET A 494 -14.79 -14.99 -6.53
CA MET A 494 -16.02 -14.89 -5.76
C MET A 494 -17.23 -14.60 -6.66
N THR A 495 -17.08 -13.76 -7.68
CA THR A 495 -18.13 -13.49 -8.66
C THR A 495 -18.55 -14.75 -9.42
N MET A 496 -17.57 -15.53 -9.92
CA MET A 496 -17.84 -16.78 -10.65
C MET A 496 -18.39 -17.87 -9.74
N TRP A 497 -17.90 -17.97 -8.51
CA TRP A 497 -18.38 -18.89 -7.49
C TRP A 497 -19.83 -18.57 -7.08
N THR A 498 -20.15 -17.29 -6.90
CA THR A 498 -21.48 -16.86 -6.45
C THR A 498 -22.57 -17.27 -7.42
N VAL A 499 -22.36 -17.15 -8.75
CA VAL A 499 -23.40 -17.49 -9.73
C VAL A 499 -23.68 -18.99 -9.83
N THR A 500 -22.80 -19.85 -9.33
CA THR A 500 -23.04 -21.29 -9.23
C THR A 500 -23.72 -21.70 -7.92
N HIS A 501 -23.69 -20.84 -6.89
CA HIS A 501 -24.22 -21.12 -5.55
C HIS A 501 -25.44 -20.27 -5.16
N SER A 502 -25.75 -19.20 -5.90
CA SER A 502 -26.86 -18.30 -5.63
C SER A 502 -27.53 -17.80 -6.90
N GLN A 503 -28.86 -17.80 -6.90
CA GLN A 503 -29.71 -17.26 -7.98
C GLN A 503 -30.20 -15.82 -7.68
N ARG A 504 -29.68 -15.20 -6.61
CA ARG A 504 -30.09 -13.86 -6.16
C ARG A 504 -29.71 -12.79 -7.19
N PHE A 505 -28.51 -12.87 -7.75
CA PHE A 505 -27.97 -11.90 -8.70
C PHE A 505 -28.50 -12.10 -10.13
N LYS A 506 -28.72 -11.00 -10.86
CA LYS A 506 -29.25 -10.97 -12.23
C LYS A 506 -28.18 -10.64 -13.28
N ALA A 507 -27.02 -10.16 -12.84
CA ALA A 507 -25.85 -9.93 -13.67
C ALA A 507 -24.57 -10.19 -12.86
N ALA A 508 -23.54 -10.69 -13.54
CA ALA A 508 -22.23 -10.93 -12.94
C ALA A 508 -21.12 -10.49 -13.89
N VAL A 509 -20.11 -9.78 -13.37
CA VAL A 509 -18.92 -9.35 -14.15
C VAL A 509 -17.65 -9.77 -13.40
N SER A 510 -16.98 -10.81 -13.89
CA SER A 510 -15.70 -11.29 -13.34
C SER A 510 -14.53 -10.72 -14.14
N GLY A 511 -13.51 -10.19 -13.44
CA GLY A 511 -12.25 -9.77 -14.04
C GLY A 511 -11.05 -10.49 -13.41
N ALA A 512 -10.14 -11.02 -14.23
CA ALA A 512 -8.94 -11.75 -13.78
C ALA A 512 -9.19 -12.75 -12.62
N GLY A 513 -10.37 -13.39 -12.63
CA GLY A 513 -10.75 -14.36 -11.61
C GLY A 513 -10.06 -15.71 -11.83
N ILE A 514 -10.24 -16.59 -10.85
CA ILE A 514 -9.77 -17.98 -10.90
C ILE A 514 -11.02 -18.86 -11.02
N ALA A 515 -11.09 -19.66 -12.10
CA ALA A 515 -12.22 -20.51 -12.45
C ALA A 515 -12.07 -21.93 -11.91
#